data_AF-A0A1Y2B414-F1
#
_entry.id   AF-A0A1Y2B414-F1
#
_cell.length_a   1.000
_cell.length_b   1.000
_cell.length_c   1.000
_cell.angle_alpha   90.00
_cell.angle_beta   90.00
_cell.angle_gamma   90.00
#
_symmetry.space_group_name_H-M   'P 1'
#
loop_
_entity.id
_entity.type
_entity.pdbx_description
1 polymer ?
#
loop_
_entity_poly.entity_id
_entity_poly.type
_entity_poly.pdbx_seq_one_letter_code
_entity_poly.pdbx_strand_id
1 'polypeptide(L)'
;MAMEDVLPALLVIGLVWVLIRYMSRSSNTSTLNRDGIIGVTPAMVETVHSAFPHIPPGNIIYSLSKTRSAQATSEEIIERGFLPIPPATFNIPASLLPPSVNPPTPTSPTKPTLPSRPVPSLIERYQLSSRIPSRKGKEKDEEDSGAGAPGAAPGGGVGGEAVKWEDTREGREKGLKERKERMILEARRRLLEKQASATEQQTTQI
;
A
#
# COMPACT_ATOMS: atom_id res chain seq x y z
N MET A 1 -46.15 -19.44 46.59
CA MET A 1 -45.79 -20.18 45.36
C MET A 1 -44.77 -19.39 44.55
N ALA A 2 -43.69 -18.90 45.19
CA ALA A 2 -42.70 -18.08 44.51
C ALA A 2 -41.26 -18.30 45.02
N MET A 3 -41.06 -19.16 46.04
CA MET A 3 -39.72 -19.43 46.60
C MET A 3 -39.03 -20.59 45.88
N GLU A 4 -39.80 -21.47 45.25
CA GLU A 4 -39.33 -22.66 44.52
C GLU A 4 -38.67 -22.26 43.19
N ASP A 5 -39.13 -21.18 42.56
CA ASP A 5 -38.59 -20.64 41.31
C ASP A 5 -37.38 -19.72 41.50
N VAL A 6 -37.12 -19.23 42.72
CA VAL A 6 -35.99 -18.34 43.01
C VAL A 6 -34.67 -19.08 42.86
N LEU A 7 -34.62 -20.33 43.32
CA LEU A 7 -33.43 -21.18 43.25
C LEU A 7 -32.98 -21.43 41.80
N PRO A 8 -33.82 -21.92 40.87
CA PRO A 8 -33.44 -22.06 39.47
C PRO A 8 -33.19 -20.70 38.79
N ALA A 9 -33.93 -19.64 39.13
CA ALA A 9 -33.71 -18.31 38.56
C ALA A 9 -32.33 -17.74 38.93
N LEU A 10 -31.87 -17.89 40.19
CA LEU A 10 -30.53 -17.48 40.61
C LEU A 10 -29.44 -18.29 39.92
N LEU A 11 -29.67 -19.58 39.67
CA LEU A 11 -28.72 -20.44 38.95
C LEU A 11 -28.57 -20.00 37.49
N VAL A 12 -29.68 -19.69 36.81
CA VAL A 12 -29.67 -19.18 35.43
C VAL A 12 -28.98 -17.81 35.34
N ILE A 13 -29.29 -16.89 36.26
CA ILE A 13 -28.65 -15.57 36.31
C ILE A 13 -27.14 -15.71 36.58
N GLY A 14 -26.75 -16.60 37.49
CA GLY A 14 -25.34 -16.92 37.74
C GLY A 14 -24.64 -17.49 36.52
N LEU A 15 -25.26 -18.41 35.79
CA LEU A 15 -24.71 -18.99 34.56
C LEU A 15 -24.55 -17.92 33.47
N VAL A 16 -25.56 -17.06 33.27
CA VAL A 16 -25.50 -15.94 32.33
C VAL A 16 -24.41 -14.95 32.73
N TRP A 17 -24.25 -14.64 34.01
CA TRP A 17 -23.17 -13.78 34.49
C TRP A 17 -21.80 -14.42 34.27
N VAL A 18 -21.62 -15.71 34.55
CA VAL A 18 -20.37 -16.43 34.28
C VAL A 18 -20.08 -16.47 32.78
N LEU A 19 -21.10 -16.65 31.94
CA LEU A 19 -20.94 -16.64 30.49
C LEU A 19 -20.58 -15.26 29.98
N ILE A 20 -21.20 -14.18 30.46
CA ILE A 20 -20.83 -12.80 30.15
C ILE A 20 -19.42 -12.49 30.67
N ARG A 21 -19.09 -12.93 31.89
CA ARG A 21 -17.78 -12.76 32.50
C ARG A 21 -16.69 -13.50 31.72
N TYR A 22 -17.00 -14.68 31.20
CA TYR A 22 -16.08 -15.51 30.43
C TYR A 22 -15.97 -15.02 28.98
N MET A 23 -17.09 -14.64 28.36
CA MET A 23 -17.12 -14.08 27.00
C MET A 23 -16.46 -12.70 26.94
N SER A 24 -16.64 -11.87 27.98
CA SER A 24 -15.97 -10.57 28.11
C SER A 24 -14.50 -10.69 28.49
N ARG A 25 -14.07 -11.83 29.08
CA ARG A 25 -12.65 -12.19 29.17
C ARG A 25 -12.10 -12.71 27.83
N SER A 26 -12.95 -13.31 26.99
CA SER A 26 -12.58 -13.93 25.72
C SER A 26 -12.66 -13.00 24.50
N SER A 27 -13.18 -11.78 24.63
CA SER A 27 -13.22 -10.81 23.51
C SER A 27 -11.89 -10.08 23.28
N ASN A 28 -10.83 -10.45 23.99
CA ASN A 28 -9.46 -10.01 23.72
C ASN A 28 -8.61 -11.18 23.19
N THR A 29 -9.13 -12.01 22.28
CA THR A 29 -8.27 -12.90 21.50
C THR A 29 -7.52 -12.07 20.44
N SER A 30 -6.59 -11.25 20.93
CA SER A 30 -5.45 -10.84 20.10
C SER A 30 -4.80 -12.14 19.65
N THR A 31 -4.96 -12.46 18.37
CA THR A 31 -4.36 -13.63 17.74
C THR A 31 -2.91 -13.70 18.16
N LEU A 32 -2.54 -14.85 18.73
CA LEU A 32 -1.20 -15.14 19.20
C LEU A 32 -0.27 -15.12 17.98
N ASN A 33 0.22 -13.94 17.63
CA ASN A 33 1.44 -13.76 16.86
C ASN A 33 2.56 -14.31 17.74
N ARG A 34 2.92 -15.56 17.44
CA ARG A 34 3.82 -16.43 18.20
C ARG A 34 5.29 -16.01 18.07
N ASP A 35 5.54 -14.75 17.74
CA ASP A 35 6.85 -14.19 17.44
C ASP A 35 6.91 -12.76 18.00
N GLY A 36 7.35 -12.63 19.26
CA GLY A 36 7.94 -11.44 19.88
C GLY A 36 7.12 -10.14 20.04
N ILE A 37 6.01 -9.95 19.32
CA ILE A 37 5.39 -8.64 19.14
C ILE A 37 3.94 -8.69 19.61
N ILE A 38 3.78 -8.73 20.94
CA ILE A 38 2.46 -8.72 21.57
C ILE A 38 1.97 -7.27 21.63
N GLY A 39 0.80 -7.01 21.06
CA GLY A 39 0.10 -5.74 21.20
C GLY A 39 0.44 -4.66 20.17
N VAL A 40 1.20 -4.98 19.12
CA VAL A 40 1.42 -4.07 17.99
C VAL A 40 0.43 -4.39 16.89
N THR A 41 -0.41 -3.43 16.54
CA THR A 41 -1.28 -3.53 15.37
C THR A 41 -0.64 -2.81 14.18
N PRO A 42 -0.87 -3.27 12.94
CA PRO A 42 -0.37 -2.58 11.74
C PRO A 42 -0.92 -1.14 11.65
N ALA A 43 -2.14 -0.90 12.15
CA ALA A 43 -2.73 0.44 12.23
C ALA A 43 -1.93 1.40 13.14
N MET A 44 -1.36 0.90 14.25
CA MET A 44 -0.49 1.70 15.11
C MET A 44 0.80 2.09 14.38
N VAL A 45 1.38 1.15 13.63
CA VAL A 45 2.60 1.39 12.84
C VAL A 45 2.33 2.45 11.77
N GLU A 46 1.23 2.32 11.04
CA GLU A 46 0.83 3.27 9.99
C GLU A 46 0.57 4.68 10.54
N THR A 47 -0.09 4.78 11.70
CA THR A 47 -0.35 6.07 12.37
C THR A 47 0.95 6.78 12.74
N VAL A 48 1.93 6.06 13.30
CA VAL A 48 3.22 6.65 13.68
C VAL A 48 4.04 6.97 12.42
N HIS A 49 4.01 6.11 11.41
CA HIS A 49 4.75 6.31 10.17
C HIS A 49 4.22 7.50 9.35
N SER A 50 2.92 7.76 9.38
CA SER A 50 2.32 8.94 8.72
C SER A 50 2.70 10.25 9.40
N ALA A 51 2.82 10.27 10.73
CA ALA A 51 3.31 11.42 11.48
C ALA A 51 4.83 11.62 11.30
N PHE A 52 5.59 10.54 11.21
CA PHE A 52 7.06 10.56 11.15
C PHE A 52 7.59 9.74 9.97
N PRO A 53 7.50 10.25 8.73
CA PRO A 53 7.93 9.51 7.54
C PRO A 53 9.45 9.32 7.45
N HIS A 54 10.22 10.09 8.22
CA HIS A 54 11.67 9.99 8.30
C HIS A 54 12.14 8.81 9.18
N ILE A 55 11.26 8.23 9.99
CA ILE A 55 11.59 7.11 10.87
C ILE A 55 11.26 5.79 10.16
N PRO A 56 12.20 4.83 10.11
CA PRO A 56 11.97 3.55 9.46
C PRO A 56 10.94 2.71 10.23
N PRO A 57 10.08 1.96 9.51
CA PRO A 57 9.00 1.17 10.13
C PRO A 57 9.51 0.09 11.06
N GLY A 58 10.71 -0.46 10.83
CA GLY A 58 11.31 -1.45 11.73
C GLY A 58 11.59 -0.91 13.14
N ASN A 59 12.03 0.34 13.24
CA ASN A 59 12.26 0.99 14.54
C ASN A 59 10.93 1.31 15.23
N ILE A 60 9.92 1.71 14.44
CA ILE A 60 8.55 1.98 14.93
C ILE A 60 7.96 0.71 15.54
N ILE A 61 8.04 -0.42 14.84
CA ILE A 61 7.52 -1.71 15.32
C ILE A 61 8.23 -2.15 16.60
N TYR A 62 9.55 -1.97 16.66
CA TYR A 62 10.32 -2.29 17.87
C TYR A 62 9.93 -1.41 19.06
N SER A 63 9.80 -0.09 18.86
CA SER A 63 9.39 0.83 19.90
C SER A 63 7.96 0.54 20.36
N LEU A 64 7.04 0.30 19.42
CA LEU A 64 5.67 -0.12 19.69
C LEU A 64 5.60 -1.43 20.45
N SER A 65 6.54 -2.37 20.23
CA SER A 65 6.58 -3.62 21.01
C SER A 65 6.87 -3.36 22.49
N LYS A 66 7.56 -2.26 22.82
CA LYS A 66 7.95 -1.87 24.18
C LYS A 66 6.90 -0.97 24.85
N THR A 67 6.41 0.04 24.14
CA THR A 67 5.43 1.01 24.65
C THR A 67 3.98 0.53 24.51
N ARG A 68 3.70 -0.38 23.56
CA ARG A 68 2.37 -0.93 23.23
C ARG A 68 1.32 0.13 22.86
N SER A 69 1.76 1.34 22.52
CA SER A 69 0.88 2.45 22.16
C SER A 69 1.55 3.34 21.11
N ALA A 70 0.78 3.70 20.09
CA ALA A 70 1.20 4.65 19.08
C ALA A 70 1.48 6.03 19.68
N GLN A 71 0.64 6.50 20.61
CA GLN A 71 0.82 7.81 21.23
C GLN A 71 2.09 7.87 22.07
N ALA A 72 2.35 6.88 22.92
CA ALA A 72 3.58 6.82 23.71
C ALA A 72 4.84 6.73 22.82
N THR A 73 4.75 6.05 21.68
CA THR A 73 5.84 6.00 20.69
C THR A 73 6.05 7.35 20.03
N SER A 74 4.98 8.08 19.69
CA SER A 74 5.05 9.43 19.14
C SER A 74 5.68 10.42 20.14
N GLU A 75 5.32 10.36 21.42
CA GLU A 75 5.96 11.18 22.46
C GLU A 75 7.45 10.87 22.57
N GLU A 76 7.84 9.59 22.57
CA GLU A 76 9.26 9.20 22.63
C GLU A 76 10.05 9.70 21.41
N ILE A 77 9.42 9.72 20.22
CA ILE A 77 10.00 10.33 19.01
C ILE A 77 10.14 11.84 19.17
N ILE A 78 9.19 12.52 19.79
CA ILE A 78 9.24 13.98 20.00
C ILE A 78 10.30 14.34 21.06
N GLU A 79 10.37 13.60 22.16
CA GLU A 79 11.32 13.82 23.25
C GLU A 79 12.76 13.52 22.84
N ARG A 80 12.98 12.38 22.15
CA ARG A 80 14.34 11.92 21.81
C ARG A 80 14.77 12.28 20.40
N GLY A 81 13.84 12.54 19.48
CA GLY A 81 14.11 12.76 18.06
C GLY A 81 14.48 11.50 17.27
N PHE A 82 14.65 10.34 17.93
CA PHE A 82 15.00 9.08 17.28
C PHE A 82 14.47 7.87 18.07
N LEU A 83 14.22 6.78 17.35
CA LEU A 83 13.81 5.50 17.93
C LEU A 83 15.00 4.55 18.12
N PRO A 84 14.97 3.70 19.15
CA PRO A 84 16.01 2.70 19.36
C PRO A 84 16.11 1.75 18.17
N ILE A 85 17.35 1.48 17.75
CA ILE A 85 17.64 0.55 16.65
C ILE A 85 17.25 -0.85 17.12
N PRO A 86 16.38 -1.57 16.36
CA PRO A 86 15.99 -2.92 16.73
C PRO A 86 17.24 -3.83 16.77
N PRO A 87 17.36 -4.70 17.79
CA PRO A 87 18.44 -5.69 17.81
C PRO A 87 18.30 -6.63 16.60
N ALA A 88 19.44 -7.09 16.05
CA ALA A 88 19.47 -7.91 14.84
C ALA A 88 18.71 -9.26 14.97
N THR A 89 18.37 -9.68 16.19
CA THR A 89 17.56 -10.87 16.49
C THR A 89 16.06 -10.61 16.46
N PHE A 90 15.61 -9.36 16.29
CA PHE A 90 14.21 -9.00 16.26
C PHE A 90 13.61 -9.32 14.89
N ASN A 91 12.86 -10.41 14.81
CA ASN A 91 12.17 -10.82 13.60
C ASN A 91 10.89 -9.99 13.44
N ILE A 92 10.88 -9.08 12.47
CA ILE A 92 9.71 -8.26 12.16
C ILE A 92 8.82 -9.09 11.21
N PRO A 93 7.63 -9.54 11.63
CA PRO A 93 6.72 -10.26 10.76
C PRO A 93 6.27 -9.34 9.63
N ALA A 94 6.32 -9.85 8.40
CA ALA A 94 5.97 -9.12 7.19
C ALA A 94 4.55 -8.51 7.21
N SER A 95 3.66 -9.01 8.08
CA SER A 95 2.31 -8.50 8.27
C SER A 95 2.24 -7.13 8.98
N LEU A 96 3.30 -6.70 9.66
CA LEU A 96 3.33 -5.42 10.38
C LEU A 96 4.02 -4.30 9.59
N LEU A 97 4.68 -4.66 8.49
CA LEU A 97 5.25 -3.68 7.59
C LEU A 97 4.13 -3.09 6.73
N PRO A 98 4.07 -1.77 6.54
CA PRO A 98 3.13 -1.19 5.60
C PRO A 98 3.39 -1.76 4.20
N PRO A 99 2.34 -1.95 3.37
CA PRO A 99 2.50 -2.46 2.01
C PRO A 99 3.33 -1.45 1.20
N SER A 100 4.64 -1.69 1.15
CA SER A 100 5.54 -0.94 0.31
C SER A 100 5.18 -1.28 -1.14
N VAL A 101 4.50 -0.35 -1.81
CA VAL A 101 4.47 -0.34 -3.27
C VAL A 101 5.87 0.09 -3.68
N ASN A 102 6.79 -0.87 -3.81
CA ASN A 102 8.08 -0.61 -4.44
C ASN A 102 8.52 -1.76 -5.37
N PRO A 103 9.26 -1.42 -6.45
CA PRO A 103 9.55 -2.27 -7.60
C PRO A 103 10.51 -3.42 -7.23
N PRO A 104 10.62 -4.47 -8.07
CA PRO A 104 11.43 -5.64 -7.79
C PRO A 104 12.90 -5.25 -7.59
N THR A 105 13.41 -5.39 -6.36
CA THR A 105 14.86 -5.36 -6.09
C THR A 105 15.48 -6.73 -6.32
N PRO A 106 16.70 -6.78 -6.89
CA PRO A 106 17.31 -8.00 -7.42
C PRO A 106 17.78 -8.94 -6.30
N THR A 107 17.30 -10.19 -6.36
CA THR A 107 17.90 -11.34 -5.69
C THR A 107 19.33 -11.59 -6.23
N SER A 108 20.33 -11.58 -5.34
CA SER A 108 21.64 -12.18 -5.62
C SER A 108 21.55 -13.71 -5.63
N PRO A 109 22.47 -14.39 -6.34
CA PRO A 109 22.14 -15.61 -7.08
C PRO A 109 22.34 -16.86 -6.22
N THR A 110 21.29 -17.65 -6.08
CA THR A 110 21.46 -19.08 -5.79
C THR A 110 21.01 -19.82 -7.03
N LYS A 111 21.96 -20.38 -7.79
CA LYS A 111 21.68 -21.34 -8.87
C LYS A 111 21.06 -22.59 -8.23
N PRO A 112 19.90 -23.01 -8.70
CA PRO A 112 19.76 -24.42 -9.05
C PRO A 112 19.40 -24.53 -10.52
N THR A 113 20.33 -25.12 -11.26
CA THR A 113 20.13 -25.73 -12.58
C THR A 113 18.92 -26.66 -12.53
N LEU A 114 17.94 -26.51 -13.44
CA LEU A 114 17.21 -27.57 -14.17
C LEU A 114 16.14 -26.95 -15.13
N PRO A 115 15.64 -27.68 -16.14
CA PRO A 115 15.47 -27.15 -17.52
C PRO A 115 14.25 -26.25 -17.75
N SER A 116 14.48 -25.23 -18.58
CA SER A 116 13.53 -24.26 -19.10
C SER A 116 12.37 -24.91 -19.85
N ARG A 117 11.21 -25.01 -19.20
CA ARG A 117 9.93 -25.20 -19.90
C ARG A 117 9.47 -23.83 -20.43
N PRO A 118 9.07 -23.70 -21.71
CA PRO A 118 8.57 -22.44 -22.23
C PRO A 118 7.32 -22.02 -21.44
N VAL A 119 7.41 -20.87 -20.78
CA VAL A 119 6.27 -20.26 -20.09
C VAL A 119 5.27 -19.78 -21.14
N PRO A 120 3.99 -20.18 -21.06
CA PRO A 120 2.99 -19.73 -22.03
C PRO A 120 2.83 -18.22 -21.93
N SER A 121 2.78 -17.57 -23.09
CA SER A 121 2.67 -16.12 -23.23
C SER A 121 1.43 -15.61 -22.49
N LEU A 122 1.51 -14.43 -21.89
CA LEU A 122 0.37 -13.81 -21.21
C LEU A 122 -0.82 -13.61 -22.17
N ILE A 123 -0.55 -13.41 -23.46
CA ILE A 123 -1.58 -13.27 -24.49
C ILE A 123 -2.43 -14.54 -24.56
N GLU A 124 -1.78 -15.70 -24.50
CA GLU A 124 -2.43 -17.01 -24.53
C GLU A 124 -3.10 -17.35 -23.19
N ARG A 125 -2.41 -17.04 -22.07
CA ARG A 125 -2.92 -17.25 -20.71
C ARG A 125 -4.18 -16.44 -20.41
N TYR A 126 -4.29 -15.26 -21.00
CA TYR A 126 -5.43 -14.35 -20.82
C TYR A 126 -6.32 -14.23 -22.06
N GLN A 127 -6.14 -15.08 -23.08
CA GLN A 127 -6.95 -15.11 -24.32
C GLN A 127 -7.11 -13.73 -24.97
N LEU A 128 -6.05 -12.91 -24.93
CA LEU A 128 -6.06 -11.52 -25.40
C LEU A 128 -6.00 -11.39 -26.93
N SER A 129 -5.84 -12.51 -27.65
CA SER A 129 -5.72 -12.59 -29.10
C SER A 129 -6.87 -11.89 -29.84
N SER A 130 -8.09 -11.93 -29.29
CA SER A 130 -9.29 -11.32 -29.89
C SER A 130 -9.37 -9.81 -29.72
N ARG A 131 -8.58 -9.22 -28.81
CA ARG A 131 -8.60 -7.78 -28.48
C ARG A 131 -7.45 -7.00 -29.11
N ILE A 132 -6.59 -7.66 -29.88
CA ILE A 132 -5.55 -7.00 -30.66
C ILE A 132 -6.21 -6.53 -31.97
N PRO A 133 -6.41 -5.22 -32.18
CA PRO A 133 -6.82 -4.74 -33.49
C PRO A 133 -5.65 -5.01 -34.45
N SER A 134 -5.84 -5.96 -35.37
CA SER A 134 -4.93 -6.17 -36.50
C SER A 134 -4.70 -4.83 -37.20
N ARG A 135 -3.49 -4.29 -37.10
CA ARG A 135 -3.09 -3.06 -37.80
C ARG A 135 -3.20 -3.28 -39.31
N LYS A 136 -4.30 -2.80 -39.89
CA LYS A 136 -4.38 -2.44 -41.31
C LYS A 136 -5.27 -1.21 -41.46
N GLY A 137 -4.63 -0.05 -41.57
CA GLY A 137 -5.15 1.07 -42.36
C GLY A 137 -5.56 2.35 -41.61
N LYS A 138 -4.94 3.43 -42.10
CA LYS A 138 -5.42 4.81 -42.26
C LYS A 138 -5.21 5.86 -41.16
N GLU A 139 -4.35 6.81 -41.54
CA GLU A 139 -4.16 8.19 -41.10
C GLU A 139 -5.46 8.99 -41.08
N LYS A 140 -5.52 10.00 -40.19
CA LYS A 140 -5.97 11.35 -40.53
C LYS A 140 -5.46 12.37 -39.51
N ASP A 141 -4.94 13.46 -40.07
CA ASP A 141 -4.26 14.61 -39.49
C ASP A 141 -5.17 15.67 -38.83
N GLU A 142 -4.50 16.72 -38.34
CA GLU A 142 -4.93 18.11 -38.01
C GLU A 142 -5.35 18.35 -36.54
N GLU A 143 -4.47 18.95 -35.72
CA GLU A 143 -4.18 20.40 -35.54
C GLU A 143 -5.09 21.03 -34.47
N ASP A 144 -4.55 21.39 -33.30
CA ASP A 144 -4.54 22.78 -32.82
C ASP A 144 -3.77 22.91 -31.48
N SER A 145 -3.10 24.05 -31.42
CA SER A 145 -2.18 24.68 -30.49
C SER A 145 -2.39 24.59 -28.98
N GLY A 146 -1.29 24.76 -28.24
CA GLY A 146 -1.34 25.10 -26.81
C GLY A 146 -0.09 24.74 -26.02
N ALA A 147 1.03 25.37 -26.32
CA ALA A 147 2.27 25.29 -25.56
C ALA A 147 2.07 25.69 -24.09
N GLY A 148 2.70 24.95 -23.18
CA GLY A 148 2.75 25.27 -21.76
C GLY A 148 3.43 24.18 -20.95
N ALA A 149 4.75 24.09 -21.03
CA ALA A 149 5.54 23.45 -19.98
C ALA A 149 5.29 24.19 -18.65
N PRO A 150 5.26 23.49 -17.50
CA PRO A 150 6.54 23.27 -16.82
C PRO A 150 6.65 21.88 -16.17
N GLY A 151 7.87 21.35 -16.20
CA GLY A 151 8.30 20.37 -15.22
C GLY A 151 8.34 21.02 -13.85
N ALA A 152 7.65 20.42 -12.88
CA ALA A 152 7.91 20.64 -11.46
C ALA A 152 7.28 19.48 -10.68
N ALA A 153 8.05 18.95 -9.74
CA ALA A 153 7.63 18.00 -8.74
C ALA A 153 6.33 18.45 -8.03
N PRO A 154 5.48 17.53 -7.53
CA PRO A 154 4.34 17.94 -6.72
C PRO A 154 4.82 18.23 -5.29
N GLY A 155 5.42 19.40 -5.13
CA GLY A 155 5.62 20.07 -3.85
C GLY A 155 5.14 21.51 -3.98
N GLY A 156 3.95 21.79 -3.44
CA GLY A 156 3.52 23.12 -2.98
C GLY A 156 3.32 24.23 -4.02
N GLY A 157 2.06 24.41 -4.43
CA GLY A 157 1.40 25.72 -4.34
C GLY A 157 1.37 26.67 -5.55
N VAL A 158 0.14 27.04 -5.90
CA VAL A 158 -0.35 28.30 -6.52
C VAL A 158 -0.67 28.23 -8.03
N GLY A 159 -1.98 28.27 -8.32
CA GLY A 159 -2.53 28.75 -9.59
C GLY A 159 -3.06 27.69 -10.56
N GLY A 160 -4.12 26.99 -10.18
CA GLY A 160 -4.85 26.10 -11.10
C GLY A 160 -5.75 25.15 -10.32
N GLU A 161 -7.05 25.46 -10.32
CA GLU A 161 -8.18 24.66 -9.83
C GLU A 161 -7.87 23.72 -8.65
N ALA A 162 -8.27 24.16 -7.45
CA ALA A 162 -8.14 23.40 -6.21
C ALA A 162 -8.46 21.92 -6.44
N VAL A 163 -7.46 21.06 -6.26
CA VAL A 163 -7.62 19.60 -6.29
C VAL A 163 -8.52 19.23 -5.12
N LYS A 164 -9.83 19.32 -5.35
CA LYS A 164 -10.87 18.99 -4.41
C LYS A 164 -10.88 17.47 -4.34
N TRP A 165 -10.24 16.94 -3.31
CA TRP A 165 -10.30 15.51 -3.01
C TRP A 165 -11.76 15.14 -2.81
N GLU A 166 -12.31 14.33 -3.73
CA GLU A 166 -13.70 13.92 -3.63
C GLU A 166 -13.91 13.09 -2.36
N ASP A 167 -15.00 13.37 -1.63
CA ASP A 167 -15.24 12.76 -0.32
C ASP A 167 -15.85 11.35 -0.42
N THR A 168 -16.45 11.05 -1.57
CA THR A 168 -17.06 9.75 -1.87
C THR A 168 -16.03 8.76 -2.43
N ARG A 169 -16.16 7.48 -2.05
CA ARG A 169 -15.27 6.41 -2.51
C ARG A 169 -15.23 6.30 -4.04
N GLU A 170 -16.39 6.36 -4.67
CA GLU A 170 -16.53 6.28 -6.13
C GLU A 170 -15.87 7.46 -6.85
N GLY A 171 -16.00 8.66 -6.28
CA GLY A 171 -15.36 9.88 -6.77
C GLY A 171 -13.83 9.80 -6.76
N ARG A 172 -13.26 9.27 -5.66
CA ARG A 172 -11.81 9.03 -5.55
C ARG A 172 -11.32 8.02 -6.59
N GLU A 173 -12.06 6.94 -6.82
CA GLU A 173 -11.69 5.92 -7.81
C GLU A 173 -11.71 6.48 -9.23
N LYS A 174 -12.73 7.29 -9.57
CA LYS A 174 -12.83 7.95 -10.88
C LYS A 174 -11.71 8.97 -11.09
N GLY A 175 -11.44 9.83 -10.12
CA GLY A 175 -10.36 10.81 -10.20
C GLY A 175 -8.97 10.17 -10.28
N LEU A 176 -8.77 8.99 -9.68
CA LEU A 176 -7.52 8.23 -9.85
C LEU A 176 -7.37 7.66 -11.25
N LYS A 177 -8.46 7.16 -11.86
CA LYS A 177 -8.46 6.64 -13.24
C LYS A 177 -8.16 7.76 -14.24
N GLU A 178 -8.83 8.90 -14.11
CA GLU A 178 -8.64 10.05 -14.99
C GLU A 178 -7.20 10.59 -14.94
N ARG A 179 -6.62 10.73 -13.73
CA ARG A 179 -5.20 11.12 -13.59
C ARG A 179 -4.23 10.11 -14.21
N LYS A 180 -4.52 8.81 -14.08
CA LYS A 180 -3.71 7.73 -14.70
C LYS A 180 -3.81 7.78 -16.22
N GLU A 181 -5.00 7.97 -16.77
CA GLU A 181 -5.22 8.08 -18.21
C GLU A 181 -4.49 9.28 -18.79
N ARG A 182 -4.56 10.44 -18.13
CA ARG A 182 -3.81 11.66 -18.52
C ARG A 182 -2.31 11.41 -18.55
N MET A 183 -1.77 10.77 -17.50
CA MET A 183 -0.34 10.44 -17.41
C MET A 183 0.10 9.46 -18.49
N ILE A 184 -0.71 8.44 -18.79
CA ILE A 184 -0.39 7.43 -19.81
C ILE A 184 -0.37 8.06 -21.21
N LEU A 185 -1.32 8.97 -21.51
CA LEU A 185 -1.35 9.68 -22.78
C LEU A 185 -0.12 10.58 -22.96
N GLU A 186 0.27 11.31 -21.91
CA GLU A 186 1.46 12.15 -21.93
C GLU A 186 2.75 11.32 -22.09
N ALA A 187 2.88 10.23 -21.34
CA ALA A 187 4.02 9.34 -21.44
C ALA A 187 4.17 8.74 -22.85
N ARG A 188 3.05 8.37 -23.49
CA ARG A 188 3.05 7.84 -24.85
C ARG A 188 3.47 8.89 -25.88
N ARG A 189 2.99 10.13 -25.75
CA ARG A 189 3.42 11.26 -26.60
C ARG A 189 4.92 11.50 -26.47
N ARG A 190 5.41 11.59 -25.24
CA ARG A 190 6.84 11.81 -24.94
C ARG A 190 7.74 10.68 -25.46
N LEU A 191 7.24 9.43 -25.48
CA LEU A 191 8.00 8.30 -26.00
C LEU A 191 8.13 8.35 -27.53
N LEU A 192 7.07 8.75 -28.23
CA LEU A 192 7.09 8.89 -29.70
C LEU A 192 8.05 10.01 -30.14
N GLU A 193 8.05 11.15 -29.46
CA GLU A 193 8.99 12.27 -29.73
C GLU A 193 10.46 11.85 -29.51
N LYS A 194 10.73 11.06 -28.46
CA LYS A 194 12.06 10.51 -28.20
C LYS A 194 12.50 9.50 -29.28
N GLN A 195 11.58 8.70 -29.81
CA GLN A 195 11.90 7.77 -30.90
C GLN A 195 12.18 8.49 -32.22
N ALA A 196 11.41 9.55 -32.53
CA ALA A 196 11.65 10.38 -33.71
C ALA A 196 13.03 11.05 -33.66
N SER A 197 13.34 11.75 -32.56
CA SER A 197 14.64 12.41 -32.38
C SER A 197 15.83 11.44 -32.33
N ALA A 198 15.67 10.24 -31.74
CA ALA A 198 16.71 9.22 -31.77
C ALA A 198 16.98 8.68 -33.18
N THR A 199 15.95 8.59 -34.03
CA THR A 199 16.09 8.17 -35.43
C THR A 199 16.78 9.25 -36.27
N GLU A 200 16.45 10.52 -36.05
CA GLU A 200 17.10 11.66 -36.72
C GLU A 200 18.59 11.76 -36.38
N GLN A 201 18.96 11.58 -35.11
CA GLN A 201 20.37 11.57 -34.68
C GLN A 201 21.18 10.42 -35.30
N GLN A 202 20.52 9.31 -35.64
CA GLN A 202 21.14 8.17 -36.29
C GLN A 202 21.39 8.40 -37.79
N THR A 203 20.55 9.23 -38.44
CA THR A 203 20.70 9.64 -39.84
C THR A 203 21.80 10.69 -40.04
N THR A 204 22.08 11.56 -39.06
CA THR A 204 23.11 12.62 -39.19
C THR A 204 24.55 12.14 -38.95
N GLN A 205 24.76 10.87 -38.60
CA GLN A 205 26.09 10.28 -38.38
C GLN A 205 26.59 9.37 -39.53
N ILE A 206 26.08 9.57 -40.75
CA ILE A 206 26.61 8.99 -42.00
C ILE A 206 26.90 10.13 -42.97
#